data_AF-A0A7C5XAV5-F1
#
_entry.id   AF-A0A7C5XAV5-F1
#
_cell.length_a   1.000
_cell.length_b   1.000
_cell.length_c   1.000
_cell.angle_alpha   90.00
_cell.angle_beta   90.00
_cell.angle_gamma   90.00
#
_symmetry.space_group_name_H-M   'P 1'
#
loop_
_entity.id
_entity.type
_entity.pdbx_description
1 polymer ?
#
loop_
_entity_poly.entity_id
_entity_poly.type
_entity_poly.pdbx_seq_one_letter_code
_entity_poly.pdbx_strand_id
1 'polypeptide(L)'
;LVVGVLSCGVILLLTRLHHMDGLLDFGDGLMCHGPPERKIEAMHDKQTGTGGFMLGLMTVLTTVLCISQLKAQIVLQSLTVSEAVAKLSMVVLAWFGRSAHEGLNTYFVKAMHGKHRKLRLAVALTISFAITLLPLKTAGLTVLGIGLATALTILWISNSHFNGITGDVMGAANELTRMTSLLSILALAYAGYNF
;
A
#
# COMPACT_ATOMS: atom_id res chain seq x y z
N LEU A 1 -17.59 2.36 -14.12
CA LEU A 1 -17.60 3.45 -13.12
C LEU A 1 -18.27 3.04 -11.82
N VAL A 2 -19.57 2.68 -11.83
CA VAL A 2 -20.31 2.29 -10.61
C VAL A 2 -19.61 1.15 -9.85
N VAL A 3 -19.18 0.09 -10.55
CA VAL A 3 -18.44 -1.03 -9.94
C VAL A 3 -17.17 -0.54 -9.24
N GLY A 4 -16.36 0.32 -9.89
CA GLY A 4 -15.13 0.82 -9.30
C GLY A 4 -15.36 1.66 -8.04
N VAL A 5 -16.36 2.55 -8.06
CA VAL A 5 -16.71 3.37 -6.90
C VAL A 5 -17.20 2.50 -5.74
N LEU A 6 -18.13 1.57 -5.98
CA LEU A 6 -18.68 0.72 -4.94
C LEU A 6 -17.63 -0.25 -4.38
N SER A 7 -16.82 -0.89 -5.23
CA SER A 7 -15.75 -1.79 -4.78
C SER A 7 -14.70 -1.06 -3.95
N CYS A 8 -14.23 0.11 -4.41
CA CYS A 8 -13.29 0.92 -3.65
C CYS A 8 -13.89 1.39 -2.32
N GLY A 9 -15.13 1.90 -2.33
CA GLY A 9 -15.84 2.32 -1.13
C GLY A 9 -16.00 1.20 -0.10
N VAL A 10 -16.37 -0.01 -0.54
CA VAL A 10 -16.48 -1.17 0.36
C VAL A 10 -15.13 -1.52 0.98
N ILE A 11 -14.05 -1.54 0.20
CA ILE A 11 -12.71 -1.82 0.73
C ILE A 11 -12.31 -0.79 1.80
N LEU A 12 -12.52 0.50 1.51
CA LEU A 12 -12.22 1.60 2.43
C LEU A 12 -13.04 1.50 3.72
N LEU A 13 -14.32 1.10 3.64
CA LEU A 13 -15.17 0.87 4.82
C LEU A 13 -14.70 -0.33 5.65
N LEU A 14 -14.33 -1.43 4.99
CA LEU A 14 -13.83 -2.64 5.66
C LEU A 14 -12.51 -2.37 6.41
N THR A 15 -11.64 -1.52 5.86
CA THR A 15 -10.41 -1.07 6.53
C THR A 15 -10.64 0.11 7.49
N ARG A 16 -11.89 0.55 7.64
CA ARG A 16 -12.31 1.70 8.47
C ARG A 16 -11.55 2.98 8.15
N LEU A 17 -11.15 3.17 6.90
CA LEU A 17 -10.37 4.30 6.40
C LEU A 17 -8.99 4.49 7.06
N HIS A 18 -8.54 3.60 7.95
CA HIS A 18 -7.30 3.79 8.71
C HIS A 18 -6.06 3.91 7.80
N HIS A 19 -6.01 3.18 6.70
CA HIS A 19 -4.90 3.27 5.76
C HIS A 19 -4.99 4.52 4.88
N MET A 20 -6.21 4.99 4.61
CA MET A 20 -6.45 6.21 3.84
C MET A 20 -6.06 7.44 4.65
N ASP A 21 -6.40 7.47 5.94
CA ASP A 21 -5.96 8.49 6.89
C ASP A 21 -4.42 8.60 6.88
N GLY A 22 -3.74 7.46 7.06
CA GLY A 22 -2.29 7.40 6.97
C GLY A 22 -1.70 7.83 5.61
N LEU A 23 -2.42 7.65 4.50
CA LEU A 23 -1.99 8.16 3.19
C LEU A 23 -2.07 9.70 3.12
N LEU A 24 -3.12 10.28 3.69
CA LEU A 24 -3.28 11.74 3.77
C LEU A 24 -2.17 12.35 4.64
N ASP A 25 -1.98 11.80 5.84
CA ASP A 25 -0.95 12.27 6.77
C ASP A 25 0.45 12.10 6.19
N PHE A 26 0.73 10.96 5.55
CA PHE A 26 1.98 10.75 4.82
C PHE A 26 2.21 11.80 3.73
N GLY A 27 1.17 12.15 2.97
CA GLY A 27 1.24 13.18 1.94
C GLY A 27 1.53 14.57 2.50
N ASP A 28 0.94 14.93 3.63
CA ASP A 28 1.21 16.20 4.31
C ASP A 28 2.63 16.25 4.89
N GLY A 29 3.07 15.16 5.52
CA GLY A 29 4.46 15.01 5.97
C GLY A 29 5.47 15.10 4.81
N LEU A 30 5.16 14.55 3.64
CA LEU A 30 6.03 14.64 2.47
C LEU A 30 6.19 16.07 1.95
N MET A 31 5.09 16.83 1.90
CA MET A 31 5.07 18.20 1.38
C MET A 31 5.56 19.24 2.41
N CYS A 32 5.66 18.85 3.67
CA CYS A 32 6.25 19.67 4.71
C CYS A 32 7.77 19.83 4.49
N HIS A 33 8.24 21.08 4.58
CA HIS A 33 9.64 21.44 4.46
C HIS A 33 10.29 21.54 5.84
N GLY A 34 11.53 21.05 5.96
CA GLY A 34 12.31 21.11 7.18
C GLY A 34 12.84 19.74 7.62
N PRO A 35 13.31 19.65 8.88
CA PRO A 35 13.89 18.43 9.42
C PRO A 35 12.81 17.35 9.64
N PRO A 36 13.20 16.06 9.74
CA PRO A 36 12.28 14.94 9.88
C PRO A 36 11.24 15.10 10.99
N GLU A 37 11.62 15.69 12.13
CA GLU A 37 10.73 15.91 13.28
C GLU A 37 9.55 16.81 12.91
N ARG A 38 9.82 17.92 12.20
CA ARG A 38 8.79 18.84 11.72
C ARG A 38 7.87 18.20 10.68
N LYS A 39 8.41 17.29 9.87
CA LYS A 39 7.60 16.55 8.90
C LYS A 39 6.68 15.54 9.58
N ILE A 40 7.13 14.90 10.65
CA ILE A 40 6.31 14.02 11.48
C ILE A 40 5.23 14.83 12.23
N GLU A 41 5.57 16.02 12.74
CA GLU A 41 4.57 16.91 13.34
C GLU A 41 3.44 17.26 12.36
N ALA A 42 3.78 17.50 11.09
CA ALA A 42 2.78 17.76 10.05
C ALA A 42 1.86 16.56 9.76
N MET A 43 2.32 15.32 9.99
CA MET A 43 1.45 14.13 9.89
C MET A 43 0.40 14.07 11.00
N HIS A 44 0.65 14.72 12.14
CA HIS A 44 -0.26 14.71 13.28
C HIS A 44 -1.11 15.99 13.39
N ASP A 45 -1.07 16.85 12.37
CA ASP A 45 -1.96 18.00 12.31
C ASP A 45 -3.42 17.52 12.18
N LYS A 46 -4.34 18.21 12.85
CA LYS A 46 -5.76 17.90 12.77
C LYS A 46 -6.37 18.34 11.44
N GLN A 47 -5.71 19.23 10.71
CA GLN A 47 -6.15 19.69 9.40
C GLN A 47 -5.36 18.99 8.30
N THR A 48 -6.08 18.32 7.40
CA THR A 48 -5.46 17.77 6.19
C THR A 48 -5.03 18.91 5.27
N GLY A 49 -3.76 18.92 4.90
CA GLY A 49 -3.18 19.84 3.95
C GLY A 49 -3.49 19.47 2.50
N THR A 50 -3.10 20.36 1.59
CA THR A 50 -3.28 20.13 0.14
C THR A 50 -2.44 18.95 -0.36
N GLY A 51 -1.29 18.70 0.27
CA GLY A 51 -0.39 17.59 -0.08
C GLY A 51 -1.04 16.23 0.14
N GLY A 52 -1.51 16.00 1.36
CA GLY A 52 -2.27 14.83 1.76
C GLY A 52 -3.52 14.66 0.91
N PHE A 53 -4.33 15.72 0.81
CA PHE A 53 -5.56 15.70 0.03
C PHE A 53 -5.33 15.29 -1.43
N MET A 54 -4.37 15.90 -2.13
CA MET A 54 -4.13 15.60 -3.55
C MET A 54 -3.54 14.21 -3.75
N LEU A 55 -2.66 13.74 -2.85
CA LEU A 55 -2.13 12.38 -2.89
C LEU A 55 -3.24 11.34 -2.70
N GLY A 56 -4.10 11.56 -1.70
CA GLY A 56 -5.26 10.72 -1.46
C GLY A 56 -6.24 10.70 -2.63
N LEU A 57 -6.59 11.89 -3.15
CA LEU A 57 -7.50 12.05 -4.28
C LEU A 57 -6.99 11.29 -5.51
N MET A 58 -5.73 11.49 -5.90
CA MET A 58 -5.16 10.81 -7.06
C MET A 58 -5.09 9.30 -6.87
N THR A 59 -4.82 8.83 -5.65
CA THR A 59 -4.78 7.40 -5.32
C THR A 59 -6.16 6.74 -5.45
N VAL A 60 -7.19 7.38 -4.89
CA VAL A 60 -8.58 6.88 -4.96
C VAL A 60 -9.11 6.95 -6.38
N LEU A 61 -8.91 8.07 -7.09
CA LEU A 61 -9.36 8.22 -8.48
C LEU A 61 -8.72 7.17 -9.38
N THR A 62 -7.40 6.98 -9.29
CA THR A 62 -6.69 5.97 -10.08
C THR A 62 -7.21 4.57 -9.76
N THR A 63 -7.42 4.24 -8.49
CA THR A 63 -7.96 2.96 -8.04
C THR A 63 -9.36 2.70 -8.62
N VAL A 64 -10.27 3.68 -8.50
CA VAL A 64 -11.64 3.60 -9.02
C VAL A 64 -11.65 3.44 -10.54
N LEU A 65 -10.81 4.18 -11.26
CA LEU A 65 -10.69 4.09 -12.71
C LEU A 65 -10.15 2.74 -13.14
N CYS A 66 -9.12 2.22 -12.46
CA CYS A 66 -8.58 0.89 -12.74
C CYS A 66 -9.65 -0.19 -12.61
N ILE A 67 -10.33 -0.25 -11.47
CA ILE A 67 -11.40 -1.24 -11.23
C ILE A 67 -12.53 -1.10 -12.26
N SER A 68 -12.87 0.14 -12.62
CA SER A 68 -13.94 0.43 -13.57
C SER A 68 -13.67 -0.05 -14.99
N GLN A 69 -12.41 -0.22 -15.37
CA GLN A 69 -11.99 -0.64 -16.71
C GLN A 69 -11.68 -2.15 -16.80
N LEU A 70 -11.59 -2.85 -15.67
CA LEU A 70 -11.41 -4.30 -15.65
C LEU A 70 -12.67 -5.02 -16.14
N LYS A 71 -12.46 -6.15 -16.82
CA LYS A 71 -13.56 -7.06 -17.19
C LYS A 71 -14.15 -7.69 -15.93
N ALA A 72 -15.47 -7.84 -15.88
CA ALA A 72 -16.20 -8.33 -14.71
C ALA A 72 -15.65 -9.66 -14.15
N GLN A 73 -15.17 -10.54 -15.03
CA GLN A 73 -14.63 -11.86 -14.69
C GLN A 73 -13.37 -11.81 -13.82
N ILE A 74 -12.57 -10.75 -13.97
CA ILE A 74 -11.27 -10.61 -13.28
C ILE A 74 -11.31 -9.61 -12.12
N VAL A 75 -12.42 -8.88 -11.91
CA VAL A 75 -12.49 -7.84 -10.86
C VAL A 75 -12.21 -8.44 -9.48
N LEU A 76 -12.92 -9.51 -9.09
CA LEU A 76 -12.74 -10.09 -7.76
C LEU A 76 -11.34 -10.66 -7.55
N GLN A 77 -10.78 -11.31 -8.58
CA GLN A 77 -9.40 -11.79 -8.58
C GLN A 77 -8.41 -10.64 -8.40
N SER A 78 -8.60 -9.56 -9.16
CA SER A 78 -7.73 -8.38 -9.13
C SER A 78 -7.76 -7.68 -7.78
N LEU A 79 -8.95 -7.53 -7.19
CA LEU A 79 -9.11 -6.98 -5.84
C LEU A 79 -8.39 -7.85 -4.81
N THR A 80 -8.63 -9.16 -4.83
CA THR A 80 -8.00 -10.12 -3.90
C THR A 80 -6.48 -10.08 -3.98
N VAL A 81 -5.93 -10.07 -5.19
CA VAL A 81 -4.48 -9.96 -5.41
C VAL A 81 -3.95 -8.62 -4.93
N SER A 82 -4.60 -7.51 -5.30
CA SER A 82 -4.16 -6.18 -4.90
C SER A 82 -4.15 -5.98 -3.38
N GLU A 83 -5.13 -6.54 -2.67
CA GLU A 83 -5.17 -6.51 -1.20
C GLU A 83 -4.05 -7.35 -0.58
N ALA A 84 -3.82 -8.57 -1.09
CA ALA A 84 -2.76 -9.43 -0.57
C ALA A 84 -1.38 -8.77 -0.71
N VAL A 85 -1.11 -8.17 -1.87
CA VAL A 85 0.14 -7.46 -2.15
C VAL A 85 0.24 -6.17 -1.32
N ALA A 86 -0.87 -5.45 -1.10
CA ALA A 86 -0.91 -4.30 -0.19
C ALA A 86 -0.64 -4.67 1.27
N LYS A 87 -1.10 -5.83 1.77
CA LYS A 87 -0.73 -6.31 3.11
C LYS A 87 0.73 -6.75 3.18
N LEU A 88 1.24 -7.35 2.11
CA LEU A 88 2.65 -7.70 2.03
C LEU A 88 3.55 -6.46 2.09
N SER A 89 3.16 -5.33 1.49
CA SER A 89 3.97 -4.10 1.55
C SER A 89 4.21 -3.64 2.99
N MET A 90 3.18 -3.68 3.85
CA MET A 90 3.33 -3.36 5.27
C MET A 90 4.26 -4.32 6.01
N VAL A 91 4.22 -5.62 5.69
CA VAL A 91 5.15 -6.63 6.27
C VAL A 91 6.59 -6.35 5.83
N VAL A 92 6.80 -5.99 4.57
CA VAL A 92 8.12 -5.63 4.01
C VAL A 92 8.66 -4.37 4.68
N LEU A 93 7.82 -3.34 4.87
CA LEU A 93 8.18 -2.15 5.63
C LEU A 93 8.57 -2.50 7.06
N ALA A 94 7.76 -3.29 7.78
CA ALA A 94 8.07 -3.69 9.15
C ALA A 94 9.36 -4.52 9.26
N TRP A 95 9.69 -5.29 8.23
CA TRP A 95 10.92 -6.09 8.17
C TRP A 95 12.18 -5.24 7.99
N PHE A 96 12.20 -4.37 6.98
CA PHE A 96 13.40 -3.62 6.61
C PHE A 96 13.49 -2.26 7.32
N GLY A 97 12.36 -1.70 7.75
CA GLY A 97 12.27 -0.39 8.37
C GLY A 97 12.58 -0.38 9.86
N ARG A 98 12.59 0.84 10.41
CA ARG A 98 12.76 1.15 11.83
C ARG A 98 11.68 2.14 12.24
N SER A 99 11.19 2.08 13.47
CA SER A 99 10.15 3.00 13.96
C SER A 99 10.70 4.42 14.03
N ALA A 100 10.12 5.37 13.30
CA ALA A 100 10.46 6.79 13.39
C ALA A 100 9.83 7.48 14.62
N HIS A 101 8.65 7.00 15.02
CA HIS A 101 7.88 7.49 16.16
C HIS A 101 7.29 6.30 16.93
N GLU A 102 6.94 6.48 18.21
CA GLU A 102 6.25 5.45 18.97
C GLU A 102 4.76 5.37 18.56
N GLY A 103 4.30 4.17 18.25
CA GLY A 103 2.91 3.95 17.83
C GLY A 103 2.61 2.48 17.54
N LEU A 104 1.46 2.23 16.89
CA LEU A 104 1.04 0.86 16.54
C LEU A 104 2.08 0.16 15.63
N ASN A 105 2.71 0.89 14.71
CA ASN A 105 3.80 0.42 13.86
C ASN A 105 4.97 -0.17 14.68
N THR A 106 5.26 0.37 15.87
CA THR A 106 6.36 -0.08 16.72
C THR A 106 6.20 -1.55 17.12
N TYR A 107 4.97 -2.00 17.39
CA TYR A 107 4.70 -3.41 17.73
C TYR A 107 4.96 -4.33 16.53
N PHE A 108 4.58 -3.91 15.32
CA PHE A 108 4.84 -4.66 14.10
C PHE A 108 6.34 -4.73 13.76
N VAL A 109 7.07 -3.63 13.89
CA VAL A 109 8.53 -3.59 13.71
C VAL A 109 9.23 -4.47 14.74
N LYS A 110 8.90 -4.34 16.03
CA LYS A 110 9.45 -5.19 17.10
C LYS A 110 9.18 -6.67 16.84
N ALA A 111 7.97 -7.01 16.38
CA ALA A 111 7.65 -8.36 15.98
C ALA A 111 8.54 -8.83 14.82
N MET A 112 8.72 -8.02 13.78
CA MET A 112 9.54 -8.39 12.62
C MET A 112 11.05 -8.35 12.90
N HIS A 113 11.50 -7.85 14.04
CA HIS A 113 12.91 -7.89 14.46
C HIS A 113 13.21 -8.97 15.51
N GLY A 114 12.21 -9.75 15.92
CA GLY A 114 12.35 -10.84 16.89
C GLY A 114 12.93 -12.16 16.32
N LYS A 115 13.04 -13.18 17.18
CA LYS A 115 13.61 -14.51 16.86
C LYS A 115 13.00 -15.18 15.62
N HIS A 116 11.68 -15.05 15.45
CA HIS A 116 10.93 -15.72 14.37
C HIS A 116 10.79 -14.88 13.10
N ARG A 117 11.62 -13.83 12.94
CA ARG A 117 11.47 -12.91 11.82
C ARG A 117 11.43 -13.65 10.47
N LYS A 118 12.44 -14.46 10.15
CA LYS A 118 12.57 -15.10 8.83
C LYS A 118 11.36 -15.95 8.49
N LEU A 119 10.81 -16.65 9.49
CA LEU A 119 9.60 -17.46 9.35
C LEU A 119 8.38 -16.58 9.02
N ARG A 120 8.19 -15.46 9.73
CA ARG A 120 7.06 -14.55 9.49
C ARG A 120 7.09 -13.96 8.08
N LEU A 121 8.27 -13.54 7.63
CA LEU A 121 8.45 -13.05 6.26
C LEU A 121 8.21 -14.16 5.23
N ALA A 122 8.77 -15.35 5.45
CA ALA A 122 8.57 -16.48 4.54
C ALA A 122 7.10 -16.87 4.42
N VAL A 123 6.36 -16.94 5.53
CA VAL A 123 4.92 -17.23 5.53
C VAL A 123 4.14 -16.15 4.76
N ALA A 124 4.43 -14.87 5.02
CA ALA A 124 3.77 -13.77 4.31
C ALA A 124 4.04 -13.81 2.80
N LEU A 125 5.28 -14.07 2.39
CA LEU A 125 5.67 -14.22 0.98
C LEU A 125 4.99 -15.43 0.33
N THR A 126 4.98 -16.59 0.99
CA THR A 126 4.35 -17.80 0.46
C THR A 126 2.84 -17.62 0.26
N ILE A 127 2.16 -17.03 1.25
CA ILE A 127 0.71 -16.74 1.14
C ILE A 127 0.47 -15.75 -0.01
N SER A 128 1.24 -14.66 -0.08
CA SER A 128 1.07 -13.66 -1.13
C SER A 128 1.35 -14.24 -2.52
N PHE A 129 2.38 -15.07 -2.64
CA PHE A 129 2.72 -15.77 -3.87
C PHE A 129 1.61 -16.73 -4.31
N ALA A 130 1.02 -17.49 -3.38
CA ALA A 130 -0.10 -18.37 -3.69
C ALA A 130 -1.33 -17.56 -4.15
N ILE A 131 -1.66 -16.47 -3.45
CA ILE A 131 -2.80 -15.61 -3.78
C ILE A 131 -2.59 -14.90 -5.12
N THR A 132 -1.36 -14.54 -5.52
CA THR A 132 -1.11 -13.90 -6.82
C THR A 132 -1.07 -14.91 -7.98
N LEU A 133 -0.42 -16.07 -7.77
CA LEU A 133 -0.19 -17.06 -8.83
C LEU A 133 -1.46 -17.84 -9.20
N LEU A 134 -2.28 -18.23 -8.21
CA LEU A 134 -3.48 -19.04 -8.46
C LEU A 134 -4.51 -18.36 -9.38
N PRO A 135 -4.90 -17.08 -9.16
CA PRO A 135 -5.90 -16.41 -10.00
C PRO A 135 -5.34 -15.73 -11.24
N LEU A 136 -4.09 -15.23 -11.22
CA LEU A 136 -3.52 -14.43 -12.33
C LEU A 136 -2.33 -15.10 -13.03
N LYS A 137 -1.98 -16.34 -12.67
CA LYS A 137 -0.86 -17.09 -13.28
C LYS A 137 0.43 -16.26 -13.27
N THR A 138 1.17 -16.24 -14.38
CA THR A 138 2.44 -15.50 -14.51
C THR A 138 2.26 -13.99 -14.38
N ALA A 139 1.10 -13.43 -14.71
CA ALA A 139 0.82 -12.02 -14.48
C ALA A 139 0.84 -11.68 -12.99
N GLY A 140 0.43 -12.62 -12.12
CA GLY A 140 0.51 -12.46 -10.67
C GLY A 140 1.93 -12.23 -10.14
N LEU A 141 2.96 -12.78 -10.82
CA LEU A 141 4.36 -12.55 -10.44
C LEU A 141 4.80 -11.12 -10.75
N THR A 142 4.37 -10.57 -11.88
CA THR A 142 4.62 -9.17 -12.25
C THR A 142 3.98 -8.21 -11.25
N VAL A 143 2.72 -8.47 -10.86
CA VAL A 143 2.01 -7.67 -9.86
C VAL A 143 2.71 -7.73 -8.50
N LEU A 144 3.13 -8.92 -8.06
CA LEU A 144 3.89 -9.11 -6.83
C LEU A 144 5.22 -8.34 -6.87
N GLY A 145 5.95 -8.39 -7.99
CA GLY A 145 7.19 -7.64 -8.19
C GLY A 145 7.00 -6.13 -8.12
N ILE A 146 5.96 -5.60 -8.79
CA ILE A 146 5.61 -4.17 -8.74
C ILE A 146 5.21 -3.74 -7.33
N GLY A 147 4.46 -4.58 -6.61
CA GLY A 147 4.08 -4.30 -5.24
C GLY A 147 5.28 -4.24 -4.29
N LEU A 148 6.22 -5.20 -4.42
CA LEU A 148 7.48 -5.18 -3.67
C LEU A 148 8.33 -3.95 -4.00
N ALA A 149 8.43 -3.60 -5.29
CA ALA A 149 9.14 -2.40 -5.71
C ALA A 149 8.50 -1.13 -5.10
N THR A 150 7.16 -1.04 -5.14
CA THR A 150 6.41 0.07 -4.52
C THR A 150 6.70 0.15 -3.02
N ALA A 151 6.68 -0.98 -2.30
CA ALA A 151 6.98 -1.03 -0.87
C ALA A 151 8.40 -0.55 -0.55
N LEU A 152 9.40 -1.00 -1.32
CA LEU A 152 10.79 -0.60 -1.14
C LEU A 152 11.00 0.89 -1.48
N THR A 153 10.33 1.41 -2.50
CA THR A 153 10.35 2.84 -2.82
C THR A 153 9.77 3.67 -1.68
N ILE A 154 8.62 3.27 -1.11
CA ILE A 154 8.01 3.98 0.02
C ILE A 154 8.92 3.91 1.25
N LEU A 155 9.53 2.77 1.53
CA LEU A 155 10.51 2.64 2.60
C LEU A 155 11.71 3.57 2.41
N TRP A 156 12.24 3.66 1.18
CA TRP A 156 13.34 4.57 0.86
C TRP A 156 12.96 6.04 1.05
N ILE A 157 11.79 6.44 0.56
CA ILE A 157 11.25 7.79 0.77
C ILE A 157 11.10 8.07 2.27
N SER A 158 10.52 7.13 3.01
CA SER A 158 10.24 7.26 4.43
C SER A 158 11.51 7.41 5.26
N ASN A 159 12.54 6.61 4.97
CA ASN A 159 13.84 6.74 5.63
C ASN A 159 14.50 8.09 5.31
N SER A 160 14.29 8.63 4.11
CA SER A 160 14.90 9.90 3.68
C SER A 160 14.18 11.13 4.25
N HIS A 161 12.86 11.04 4.48
CA HIS A 161 12.05 12.18 4.96
C HIS A 161 11.77 12.13 6.46
N PHE A 162 11.64 10.94 7.04
CA PHE A 162 11.15 10.74 8.42
C PHE A 162 12.11 9.94 9.30
N ASN A 163 13.31 9.59 8.80
CA ASN A 163 14.30 8.75 9.52
C ASN A 163 13.79 7.35 9.95
N GLY A 164 12.72 6.86 9.32
CA GLY A 164 12.11 5.57 9.63
C GLY A 164 10.69 5.50 9.10
N ILE A 165 9.90 4.57 9.63
CA ILE A 165 8.49 4.36 9.27
C ILE A 165 7.57 4.69 10.46
N THR A 166 6.43 5.32 10.18
CA THR A 166 5.31 5.54 11.13
C THR A 166 4.15 4.59 10.82
N GLY A 167 3.05 4.67 11.58
CA GLY A 167 1.79 4.01 11.23
C GLY A 167 1.23 4.50 9.89
N ASP A 168 1.37 5.81 9.64
CA ASP A 168 0.85 6.47 8.45
C ASP A 168 1.59 6.04 7.20
N VAL A 169 2.92 5.90 7.29
CA VAL A 169 3.74 5.33 6.22
C VAL A 169 3.29 3.90 5.88
N MET A 170 2.92 3.08 6.87
CA MET A 170 2.38 1.74 6.60
C MET A 170 1.00 1.81 5.91
N GLY A 171 0.14 2.76 6.33
CA GLY A 171 -1.14 3.04 5.67
C GLY A 171 -0.97 3.48 4.22
N ALA A 172 -0.07 4.44 3.97
CA ALA A 172 0.29 4.91 2.65
C ALA A 172 0.85 3.78 1.77
N ALA A 173 1.70 2.92 2.34
CA ALA A 173 2.21 1.74 1.64
C ALA A 173 1.11 0.76 1.26
N ASN A 174 0.08 0.59 2.08
CA ASN A 174 -1.07 -0.24 1.73
C ASN A 174 -1.83 0.36 0.53
N GLU A 175 -2.23 1.64 0.61
CA GLU A 175 -3.04 2.28 -0.44
C GLU A 175 -2.30 2.43 -1.77
N LEU A 176 -1.04 2.89 -1.74
CA LEU A 176 -0.24 3.05 -2.95
C LEU A 176 0.09 1.70 -3.60
N THR A 177 0.42 0.67 -2.81
CA THR A 177 0.65 -0.68 -3.37
C THR A 177 -0.63 -1.28 -3.95
N ARG A 178 -1.80 -1.05 -3.35
CA ARG A 178 -3.09 -1.47 -3.95
C ARG A 178 -3.29 -0.79 -5.31
N MET A 179 -3.12 0.53 -5.36
CA MET A 179 -3.28 1.31 -6.58
C MET A 179 -2.32 0.85 -7.69
N THR A 180 -1.02 0.70 -7.39
CA THR A 180 -0.03 0.26 -8.40
C THR A 180 -0.26 -1.18 -8.83
N SER A 181 -0.73 -2.05 -7.93
CA SER A 181 -1.12 -3.43 -8.27
C SER A 181 -2.28 -3.43 -9.27
N LEU A 182 -3.37 -2.71 -8.99
CA LEU A 182 -4.52 -2.62 -9.90
C LEU A 182 -4.16 -1.99 -11.25
N LEU A 183 -3.32 -0.95 -11.23
CA LEU A 183 -2.81 -0.32 -12.45
C LEU A 183 -2.00 -1.31 -13.30
N SER A 184 -1.14 -2.12 -12.66
CA SER A 184 -0.35 -3.14 -13.35
C SER A 184 -1.21 -4.25 -13.94
N ILE A 185 -2.26 -4.69 -13.23
CA ILE A 185 -3.22 -5.69 -13.74
C ILE A 185 -3.95 -5.13 -14.96
N LEU A 186 -4.43 -3.89 -14.90
CA LEU A 186 -5.10 -3.25 -16.04
C LEU A 186 -4.15 -3.13 -17.25
N ALA A 187 -2.90 -2.71 -17.03
CA ALA A 187 -1.90 -2.61 -18.08
C ALA A 187 -1.63 -3.97 -18.75
N LEU A 188 -1.50 -5.04 -17.95
CA LEU A 188 -1.32 -6.41 -18.46
C LEU A 188 -2.56 -6.91 -19.21
N ALA A 189 -3.77 -6.55 -18.76
CA ALA A 189 -5.01 -6.87 -19.45
C ALA A 189 -5.07 -6.23 -20.84
N TYR A 190 -4.60 -5.00 -20.97
CA TYR A 190 -4.49 -4.31 -22.27
C TYR A 190 -3.35 -4.83 -23.14
N ALA A 191 -2.29 -5.36 -22.54
CA ALA A 191 -1.22 -6.07 -23.25
C ALA A 191 -1.61 -7.48 -23.73
N GLY A 192 -2.85 -7.94 -23.45
CA GLY A 192 -3.36 -9.22 -23.93
C GLY A 192 -2.95 -10.43 -23.08
N TYR A 193 -2.53 -10.23 -21.83
CA TYR A 193 -2.27 -11.35 -20.92
C TYR A 193 -3.56 -12.12 -20.62
N ASN A 194 -3.46 -13.46 -20.64
CA ASN A 194 -4.54 -14.35 -20.26
C ASN A 194 -4.47 -14.62 -18.76
N PHE A 195 -5.44 -14.07 -18.02
CA PHE A 195 -5.68 -14.37 -16.61
C PHE A 195 -6.46 -15.70 -16.50
#